data_AF-A0A7T0LJH7-F1
#
_entry.id   AF-A0A7T0LJH7-F1
#
_cell.length_a   1.000
_cell.length_b   1.000
_cell.length_c   1.000
_cell.angle_alpha   90.00
_cell.angle_beta   90.00
_cell.angle_gamma   90.00
#
_symmetry.space_group_name_H-M   'P 1'
#
loop_
_entity.id
_entity.type
_entity.pdbx_description
1 polymer ?
#
loop_
_entity_poly.entity_id
_entity_poly.type
_entity_poly.pdbx_seq_one_letter_code
_entity_poly.pdbx_strand_id
1 'polypeptide(L)'
;MRRVSDSITNSDLFAPTGLTYDDVLLLPRLTDVIPSEVDTTSHLTKNITLSTPLLSAAMDTVTESDMAIAMARQGGIGILHRNLSIEDQAQQVRRVKRSESGMLSDPVTIAPDATIAQLDELCGHYKVSGLPVVDDGGNLLGIITNRDLRFVPAERWAELRVRDCMTPRERLITGPTGISRDDAKALLAEHRIEKLPLIDGEGRLTGLITVKDFVKTEQYPNATKDAEGRLVVGAAVGYWGDTWERASALAEAGVDVLVVDTANGGARLALDMISRIKNDSGFVGIEVIGGNIATREGAQALIDAGVDAVKVGVGPGSICTTRVVAGVGVPQVTAVYEAARACTPAGVPLIADGGLQYSGDIAKAMVAGADAVMLGSLLAGCTESPGDLVFVNGKQWKRYRGMGSLGAMSSRGRRSYSKDRYFQADVSSDSKIVPEGIEGQVPFSGSLADVVYQLVGGLHQSMFYVGARTIGELKTNGQFVRITAAGLKESHPHDVQMTVEAPNYSGRG
;
A
#
# COMPACT_ATOMS: atom_id res chain seq x y z
N MET A 1 -17.05 -36.60 -28.14
CA MET A 1 -16.69 -36.09 -26.79
C MET A 1 -16.90 -34.60 -26.77
N ARG A 2 -17.95 -34.11 -26.07
CA ARG A 2 -18.10 -32.68 -25.81
C ARG A 2 -16.89 -32.25 -24.98
N ARG A 3 -16.15 -31.21 -25.41
CA ARG A 3 -15.13 -30.57 -24.57
C ARG A 3 -15.86 -30.05 -23.33
N VAL A 4 -15.74 -30.76 -22.22
CA VAL A 4 -16.14 -30.23 -20.91
C VAL A 4 -15.28 -28.98 -20.74
N SER A 5 -15.92 -27.84 -20.50
CA SER A 5 -15.19 -26.62 -20.20
C SER A 5 -14.42 -26.85 -18.91
N ASP A 6 -13.08 -26.83 -18.97
CA ASP A 6 -12.17 -26.95 -17.82
C ASP A 6 -12.29 -25.76 -16.83
N SER A 7 -13.17 -24.80 -17.12
CA SER A 7 -13.51 -23.66 -16.26
C SER A 7 -14.30 -24.12 -15.03
N ILE A 8 -13.96 -23.59 -13.84
CA ILE A 8 -14.79 -23.81 -12.63
C ILE A 8 -16.19 -23.20 -12.70
N THR A 9 -16.42 -22.32 -13.68
CA THR A 9 -17.69 -21.64 -13.95
C THR A 9 -18.48 -22.32 -15.08
N ASN A 10 -18.43 -23.65 -15.19
CA ASN A 10 -19.24 -24.38 -16.15
C ASN A 10 -20.69 -24.54 -15.62
N SER A 11 -21.63 -24.93 -16.49
CA SER A 11 -23.05 -25.11 -16.11
C SER A 11 -23.32 -26.43 -15.37
N ASP A 12 -22.28 -27.19 -15.00
CA ASP A 12 -22.41 -28.40 -14.21
C ASP A 12 -22.62 -28.02 -12.74
N LEU A 13 -23.35 -28.84 -12.00
CA LEU A 13 -23.51 -28.67 -10.56
C LEU A 13 -22.17 -28.88 -9.83
N PHE A 14 -21.29 -29.72 -10.39
CA PHE A 14 -19.96 -29.98 -9.85
C PHE A 14 -18.87 -29.33 -10.71
N ALA A 15 -18.30 -28.24 -10.20
CA ALA A 15 -17.11 -27.65 -10.78
C ALA A 15 -15.89 -28.60 -10.67
N PRO A 16 -14.90 -28.51 -11.60
CA PRO A 16 -13.59 -29.12 -11.44
C PRO A 16 -12.92 -28.83 -10.10
N THR A 17 -12.05 -29.73 -9.66
CA THR A 17 -11.27 -29.58 -8.42
C THR A 17 -10.44 -28.29 -8.43
N GLY A 18 -10.65 -27.43 -7.44
CA GLY A 18 -9.81 -26.25 -7.21
C GLY A 18 -8.54 -26.58 -6.41
N LEU A 19 -7.50 -25.76 -6.59
CA LEU A 19 -6.18 -25.89 -5.99
C LEU A 19 -5.83 -24.62 -5.20
N THR A 20 -5.15 -24.80 -4.06
CA THR A 20 -4.53 -23.74 -3.27
C THR A 20 -3.00 -23.78 -3.40
N TYR A 21 -2.29 -22.86 -2.74
CA TYR A 21 -0.83 -22.79 -2.80
C TYR A 21 -0.14 -24.07 -2.31
N ASP A 22 -0.72 -24.75 -1.32
CA ASP A 22 -0.22 -26.02 -0.75
C ASP A 22 -0.48 -27.24 -1.65
N ASP A 23 -1.34 -27.14 -2.66
CA ASP A 23 -1.64 -28.25 -3.56
C ASP A 23 -0.67 -28.33 -4.75
N VAL A 24 0.22 -27.34 -4.89
CA VAL A 24 1.09 -27.19 -6.06
C VAL A 24 2.52 -26.77 -5.71
N LEU A 25 3.47 -27.23 -6.51
CA LEU A 25 4.85 -26.73 -6.57
C LEU A 25 5.15 -26.18 -7.96
N LEU A 26 6.13 -25.27 -8.05
CA LEU A 26 6.67 -24.81 -9.32
C LEU A 26 7.70 -25.83 -9.84
N LEU A 27 7.59 -26.22 -11.10
CA LEU A 27 8.55 -27.09 -11.75
C LEU A 27 9.85 -26.33 -12.06
N PRO A 28 11.01 -26.80 -11.55
CA PRO A 28 12.30 -26.21 -11.90
C PRO A 28 12.60 -26.37 -13.39
N ARG A 29 13.37 -25.43 -13.93
CA ARG A 29 13.82 -25.42 -15.33
C ARG A 29 15.33 -25.24 -15.40
N LEU A 30 15.91 -25.56 -16.55
CA LEU A 30 17.29 -25.16 -16.84
C LEU A 30 17.36 -23.63 -16.86
N THR A 31 18.34 -23.07 -16.18
CA THR A 31 18.44 -21.64 -15.89
C THR A 31 19.89 -21.19 -15.86
N ASP A 32 20.13 -20.00 -16.41
CA ASP A 32 21.37 -19.24 -16.31
C ASP A 32 21.15 -17.92 -15.55
N VAL A 33 19.96 -17.74 -14.96
CA VAL A 33 19.56 -16.54 -14.24
C VAL A 33 20.35 -16.43 -12.94
N ILE A 34 20.80 -15.23 -12.58
CA ILE A 34 21.41 -14.97 -11.28
C ILE A 34 20.36 -14.26 -10.40
N PRO A 35 20.04 -14.78 -9.19
CA PRO A 35 19.00 -14.21 -8.35
C PRO A 35 19.16 -12.71 -8.04
N SER A 36 20.38 -12.18 -8.01
CA SER A 36 20.62 -10.75 -7.76
C SER A 36 20.34 -9.84 -8.96
N GLU A 37 20.16 -10.40 -10.16
CA GLU A 37 20.00 -9.66 -11.42
C GLU A 37 18.56 -9.66 -11.94
N VAL A 38 17.64 -10.36 -11.24
CA VAL A 38 16.24 -10.42 -11.65
C VAL A 38 15.53 -9.09 -11.37
N ASP A 39 14.59 -8.76 -12.24
CA ASP A 39 13.72 -7.61 -12.11
C ASP A 39 12.32 -8.05 -11.66
N THR A 40 11.93 -7.63 -10.45
CA THR A 40 10.61 -7.90 -9.88
C THR A 40 9.58 -6.84 -10.21
N THR A 41 9.93 -5.85 -11.05
CA THR A 41 9.03 -4.78 -11.45
C THR A 41 7.77 -5.33 -12.09
N SER A 42 6.62 -4.79 -11.68
CA SER A 42 5.30 -5.27 -12.10
C SER A 42 4.25 -4.16 -12.12
N HIS A 43 3.19 -4.36 -12.89
CA HIS A 43 2.08 -3.42 -12.98
C HIS A 43 1.07 -3.68 -11.86
N LEU A 44 0.85 -2.69 -10.98
CA LEU A 44 -0.28 -2.70 -10.06
C LEU A 44 -1.58 -2.40 -10.80
N THR A 45 -1.51 -1.38 -11.66
CA THR A 45 -2.56 -0.93 -12.55
C THR A 45 -1.94 -0.61 -13.91
N LYS A 46 -2.73 -0.10 -14.86
CA LYS A 46 -2.21 0.31 -16.17
C LYS A 46 -1.16 1.41 -16.06
N ASN A 47 -1.32 2.32 -15.10
CA ASN A 47 -0.46 3.50 -14.96
C ASN A 47 0.50 3.44 -13.77
N ILE A 48 0.27 2.55 -12.79
CA ILE A 48 1.11 2.42 -11.61
C ILE A 48 1.94 1.14 -11.68
N THR A 49 3.25 1.32 -11.61
CA THR A 49 4.24 0.23 -11.60
C THR A 49 4.90 0.16 -10.22
N LEU A 50 5.09 -1.06 -9.71
CA LEU A 50 5.76 -1.32 -8.44
C LEU A 50 7.10 -2.00 -8.72
N SER A 51 8.18 -1.53 -8.10
CA SER A 51 9.49 -2.21 -8.13
C SER A 51 9.42 -3.58 -7.44
N THR A 52 8.55 -3.67 -6.44
CA THR A 52 8.30 -4.86 -5.62
C THR A 52 6.81 -5.18 -5.69
N PRO A 53 6.37 -6.37 -6.15
CA PRO A 53 4.97 -6.67 -6.48
C PRO A 53 4.10 -6.95 -5.24
N LEU A 54 4.23 -6.13 -4.20
CA LEU A 54 3.66 -6.34 -2.86
C LEU A 54 2.78 -5.15 -2.44
N LEU A 55 1.61 -5.50 -1.89
CA LEU A 55 0.68 -4.57 -1.26
C LEU A 55 0.46 -4.95 0.20
N SER A 56 0.34 -3.96 1.09
CA SER A 56 -0.18 -4.21 2.43
C SER A 56 -1.71 -4.09 2.46
N ALA A 57 -2.37 -5.06 3.09
CA ALA A 57 -3.83 -5.18 3.08
C ALA A 57 -4.53 -4.01 3.81
N ALA A 58 -5.72 -3.65 3.32
CA ALA A 58 -6.57 -2.59 3.88
C ALA A 58 -7.27 -3.01 5.18
N MET A 59 -6.48 -3.22 6.23
CA MET A 59 -6.94 -3.71 7.53
C MET A 59 -6.41 -2.84 8.67
N ASP A 60 -7.24 -2.66 9.70
CA ASP A 60 -6.92 -1.83 10.87
C ASP A 60 -5.83 -2.38 11.81
N THR A 61 -5.34 -3.58 11.49
CA THR A 61 -4.20 -4.24 12.14
C THR A 61 -3.01 -4.44 11.19
N VAL A 62 -3.07 -3.82 10.00
CA VAL A 62 -2.01 -3.95 8.98
C VAL A 62 -1.55 -2.60 8.46
N THR A 63 -2.45 -1.75 7.94
CA THR A 63 -2.03 -0.58 7.15
C THR A 63 -2.64 0.73 7.61
N GLU A 64 -1.83 1.52 8.32
CA GLU A 64 -1.96 2.98 8.45
C GLU A 64 -0.78 3.69 7.75
N SER A 65 -0.65 5.00 7.93
CA SER A 65 0.38 5.83 7.26
C SER A 65 1.81 5.32 7.43
N ASP A 66 2.20 4.81 8.60
CA ASP A 66 3.57 4.33 8.82
C ASP A 66 3.87 3.08 7.99
N MET A 67 2.96 2.11 7.96
CA MET A 67 3.04 0.95 7.04
C MET A 67 3.02 1.40 5.58
N ALA A 68 2.12 2.33 5.20
CA ALA A 68 2.02 2.77 3.81
C ALA A 68 3.28 3.50 3.32
N ILE A 69 3.89 4.35 4.16
CA ILE A 69 5.17 5.01 3.89
C ILE A 69 6.27 3.97 3.74
N ALA A 70 6.34 2.99 4.65
CA ALA A 70 7.39 1.98 4.62
C ALA A 70 7.23 1.06 3.40
N MET A 71 6.01 0.64 3.04
CA MET A 71 5.74 -0.14 1.83
C MET A 71 6.15 0.60 0.56
N ALA A 72 5.75 1.87 0.42
CA ALA A 72 6.08 2.68 -0.75
C ALA A 72 7.61 2.86 -0.88
N ARG A 73 8.33 3.05 0.23
CA ARG A 73 9.81 3.11 0.25
C ARG A 73 10.49 1.82 -0.20
N GLN A 74 9.89 0.67 0.08
CA GLN A 74 10.40 -0.64 -0.36
C GLN A 74 9.94 -1.03 -1.77
N GLY A 75 9.31 -0.10 -2.51
CA GLY A 75 8.87 -0.31 -3.88
C GLY A 75 7.55 -1.03 -4.03
N GLY A 76 6.80 -1.21 -2.94
CA GLY A 76 5.41 -1.67 -2.96
C GLY A 76 4.43 -0.50 -2.81
N ILE A 77 3.25 -0.78 -2.25
CA ILE A 77 2.24 0.25 -1.88
C ILE A 77 1.45 -0.21 -0.65
N GLY A 78 1.05 0.73 0.20
CA GLY A 78 0.11 0.44 1.28
C GLY A 78 -1.30 0.92 0.96
N ILE A 79 -2.30 0.08 1.25
CA ILE A 79 -3.71 0.44 1.14
C ILE A 79 -4.29 0.77 2.53
N LEU A 80 -4.59 2.04 2.77
CA LEU A 80 -5.17 2.51 4.03
C LEU A 80 -6.57 1.92 4.23
N HIS A 81 -6.81 1.33 5.40
CA HIS A 81 -8.13 0.81 5.75
C HIS A 81 -9.15 1.93 5.95
N ARG A 82 -10.44 1.59 5.83
CA ARG A 82 -11.55 2.55 6.01
C ARG A 82 -12.25 2.48 7.35
N ASN A 83 -11.76 1.66 8.28
CA ASN A 83 -12.27 1.59 9.66
C ASN A 83 -11.86 2.81 10.51
N LEU A 84 -12.03 4.00 9.94
CA LEU A 84 -11.69 5.33 10.42
C LEU A 84 -12.80 6.30 9.98
N SER A 85 -12.88 7.47 10.61
CA SER A 85 -13.68 8.56 10.04
C SER A 85 -13.15 8.94 8.64
N ILE A 86 -13.97 9.63 7.84
CA ILE A 86 -13.55 10.11 6.52
C ILE A 86 -12.32 11.03 6.66
N GLU A 87 -12.38 11.97 7.61
CA GLU A 87 -11.29 12.93 7.84
C GLU A 87 -10.02 12.24 8.32
N ASP A 88 -10.10 11.26 9.24
CA ASP A 88 -8.92 10.55 9.73
C ASP A 88 -8.25 9.75 8.59
N GLN A 89 -9.04 9.12 7.71
CA GLN A 89 -8.48 8.38 6.57
C GLN A 89 -7.82 9.34 5.56
N ALA A 90 -8.46 10.49 5.27
CA ALA A 90 -7.89 11.54 4.43
C ALA A 90 -6.59 12.10 5.04
N GLN A 91 -6.54 12.28 6.36
CA GLN A 91 -5.34 12.74 7.05
C GLN A 91 -4.19 11.72 6.98
N GLN A 92 -4.50 10.42 7.01
CA GLN A 92 -3.52 9.36 6.79
C GLN A 92 -2.94 9.45 5.36
N VAL A 93 -3.78 9.68 4.34
CA VAL A 93 -3.31 9.94 2.95
C VAL A 93 -2.36 11.14 2.91
N ARG A 94 -2.78 12.30 3.46
CA ARG A 94 -1.95 13.52 3.49
C ARG A 94 -0.60 13.27 4.17
N ARG A 95 -0.56 12.48 5.26
CA ARG A 95 0.69 12.13 5.95
C ARG A 95 1.62 11.31 5.05
N VAL A 96 1.11 10.36 4.25
CA VAL A 96 1.93 9.60 3.30
C VAL A 96 2.44 10.51 2.18
N LYS A 97 1.56 11.29 1.54
CA LYS A 97 1.93 12.18 0.43
C LYS A 97 2.93 13.27 0.83
N ARG A 98 2.97 13.67 2.11
CA ARG A 98 3.94 14.62 2.68
C ARG A 98 5.20 13.98 3.25
N SER A 99 5.29 12.65 3.29
CA SER A 99 6.44 11.94 3.88
C SER A 99 7.70 12.10 3.04
N GLU A 100 7.55 12.13 1.72
CA GLU A 100 8.60 12.47 0.77
C GLU A 100 7.99 13.36 -0.29
N SER A 101 8.66 14.47 -0.57
CA SER A 101 8.23 15.43 -1.57
C SER A 101 9.48 15.76 -2.38
N GLY A 102 9.55 15.32 -3.63
CA GLY A 102 10.72 15.60 -4.48
C GLY A 102 10.98 17.09 -4.65
N MET A 103 9.91 17.89 -4.66
CA MET A 103 9.87 19.35 -4.69
C MET A 103 8.52 19.79 -4.07
N LEU A 104 8.51 20.66 -3.05
CA LEU A 104 7.24 21.26 -2.59
C LEU A 104 6.88 22.41 -3.54
N SER A 105 5.77 22.29 -4.26
CA SER A 105 5.23 23.36 -5.13
C SER A 105 4.44 24.43 -4.38
N ASP A 106 4.00 24.15 -3.15
CA ASP A 106 3.31 25.09 -2.26
C ASP A 106 3.84 24.98 -0.83
N PRO A 107 5.04 25.51 -0.54
CA PRO A 107 5.61 25.45 0.78
C PRO A 107 4.83 26.33 1.76
N VAL A 108 4.65 25.86 2.99
CA VAL A 108 4.14 26.71 4.08
C VAL A 108 5.09 27.91 4.23
N THR A 109 4.54 29.11 4.22
CA THR A 109 5.29 30.36 4.32
C THR A 109 4.92 31.13 5.60
N ILE A 110 5.67 32.19 5.88
CA ILE A 110 5.37 33.10 7.00
C ILE A 110 5.62 34.55 6.60
N ALA A 111 4.81 35.46 7.13
CA ALA A 111 4.97 36.89 6.91
C ALA A 111 6.17 37.46 7.71
N PRO A 112 6.86 38.50 7.22
CA PRO A 112 8.01 39.10 7.88
C PRO A 112 7.67 39.71 9.25
N ASP A 113 6.41 40.12 9.44
CA ASP A 113 5.90 40.73 10.68
C ASP A 113 5.31 39.72 11.66
N ALA A 114 5.31 38.42 11.35
CA ALA A 114 4.95 37.42 12.34
C ALA A 114 5.97 37.42 13.49
N THR A 115 5.53 37.06 14.69
CA THR A 115 6.43 36.86 15.83
C THR A 115 7.11 35.50 15.76
N ILE A 116 8.22 35.34 16.48
CA ILE A 116 8.89 34.03 16.57
C ILE A 116 7.98 33.00 17.27
N ALA A 117 7.11 33.42 18.20
CA ALA A 117 6.11 32.54 18.80
C ALA A 117 5.11 31.98 17.77
N GLN A 118 4.64 32.83 16.83
CA GLN A 118 3.76 32.39 15.74
C GLN A 118 4.47 31.45 14.78
N LEU A 119 5.76 31.71 14.49
CA LEU A 119 6.60 30.80 13.72
C LEU A 119 6.71 29.42 14.38
N ASP A 120 6.95 29.36 15.69
CA ASP A 120 7.07 28.10 16.42
C ASP A 120 5.77 27.30 16.42
N GLU A 121 4.63 27.96 16.64
CA GLU A 121 3.32 27.33 16.55
C GLU A 121 3.09 26.72 15.15
N LEU A 122 3.40 27.49 14.11
CA LEU A 122 3.25 27.05 12.71
C LEU A 122 4.19 25.89 12.39
N CYS A 123 5.46 25.97 12.79
CA CYS A 123 6.45 24.90 12.64
C CYS A 123 6.03 23.63 13.41
N GLY A 124 5.50 23.77 14.63
CA GLY A 124 5.00 22.67 15.45
C GLY A 124 3.78 21.99 14.82
N HIS A 125 2.85 22.78 14.28
CA HIS A 125 1.66 22.30 13.59
C HIS A 125 2.01 21.50 12.33
N TYR A 126 2.87 22.06 11.47
CA TYR A 126 3.26 21.44 10.20
C TYR A 126 4.46 20.49 10.29
N LYS A 127 5.07 20.37 11.47
CA LYS A 127 6.29 19.57 11.74
C LYS A 127 7.46 19.86 10.80
N VAL A 128 7.68 21.14 10.50
CA VAL A 128 8.76 21.63 9.64
C VAL A 128 9.80 22.41 10.46
N SER A 129 11.06 22.43 9.99
CA SER A 129 12.19 23.04 10.71
C SER A 129 12.58 24.43 10.22
N GLY A 130 11.73 25.05 9.41
CA GLY A 130 11.94 26.37 8.85
C GLY A 130 11.00 26.66 7.69
N LEU A 131 10.76 27.94 7.46
CA LEU A 131 9.77 28.46 6.53
C LEU A 131 10.38 29.55 5.65
N PRO A 132 10.07 29.57 4.34
CA PRO A 132 10.28 30.74 3.50
C PRO A 132 9.48 31.93 4.03
N VAL A 133 10.10 33.11 4.01
CA VAL A 133 9.47 34.37 4.41
C VAL A 133 9.06 35.12 3.16
N VAL A 134 7.78 35.46 3.04
CA VAL A 134 7.22 36.12 1.84
C VAL A 134 6.44 37.39 2.20
N ASP A 135 6.37 38.34 1.26
CA ASP A 135 5.46 39.48 1.37
C ASP A 135 4.02 39.11 0.96
N ASP A 136 3.11 40.08 1.05
CA ASP A 136 1.70 39.91 0.66
C ASP A 136 1.50 39.55 -0.82
N GLY A 137 2.51 39.81 -1.67
CA GLY A 137 2.53 39.46 -3.09
C GLY A 137 3.16 38.10 -3.39
N GLY A 138 3.64 37.37 -2.37
CA GLY A 138 4.32 36.09 -2.52
C GLY A 138 5.80 36.19 -2.91
N ASN A 139 6.39 37.38 -2.88
CA ASN A 139 7.81 37.57 -3.18
C ASN A 139 8.66 37.03 -2.04
N LEU A 140 9.70 36.28 -2.37
CA LEU A 140 10.62 35.71 -1.37
C LEU A 140 11.49 36.81 -0.75
N LEU A 141 11.33 37.04 0.55
CA LEU A 141 12.10 38.00 1.34
C LEU A 141 13.24 37.36 2.13
N GLY A 142 13.16 36.07 2.42
CA GLY A 142 14.13 35.38 3.25
C GLY A 142 13.73 33.95 3.58
N ILE A 143 14.51 33.31 4.45
CA ILE A 143 14.15 32.02 5.06
C ILE A 143 14.52 32.07 6.54
N ILE A 144 13.66 31.49 7.38
CA ILE A 144 13.93 31.35 8.81
C ILE A 144 13.89 29.87 9.18
N THR A 145 14.87 29.43 9.97
CA THR A 145 15.06 28.03 10.34
C THR A 145 15.37 27.88 11.83
N ASN A 146 15.27 26.65 12.34
CA ASN A 146 15.67 26.35 13.72
C ASN A 146 17.12 26.76 14.05
N ARG A 147 17.99 26.88 13.04
CA ARG A 147 19.38 27.32 13.24
C ARG A 147 19.46 28.79 13.63
N ASP A 148 18.59 29.61 13.05
CA ASP A 148 18.54 31.06 13.26
C ASP A 148 18.02 31.39 14.68
N LEU A 149 17.16 30.54 15.22
CA LEU A 149 16.56 30.69 16.55
C LEU A 149 17.41 30.12 17.70
N ARG A 150 18.50 29.40 17.40
CA ARG A 150 19.24 28.59 18.39
C ARG A 150 19.77 29.39 19.60
N PHE A 151 20.01 30.69 19.40
CA PHE A 151 20.51 31.60 20.44
C PHE A 151 19.51 32.70 20.81
N VAL A 152 18.26 32.59 20.36
CA VAL A 152 17.20 33.54 20.68
C VAL A 152 16.47 33.06 21.94
N PRO A 153 16.55 33.80 23.07
CA PRO A 153 15.90 33.40 24.31
C PRO A 153 14.38 33.33 24.16
N ALA A 154 13.75 32.27 24.69
CA ALA A 154 12.33 32.00 24.53
C ALA A 154 11.44 33.15 25.07
N GLU A 155 11.91 33.89 26.08
CA GLU A 155 11.17 35.01 26.66
C GLU A 155 10.95 36.15 25.66
N ARG A 156 11.79 36.25 24.62
CA ARG A 156 11.73 37.30 23.60
C ARG A 156 10.90 36.91 22.37
N TRP A 157 10.40 35.68 22.30
CA TRP A 157 9.75 35.15 21.10
C TRP A 157 8.42 35.83 20.78
N ALA A 158 7.75 36.41 21.78
CA ALA A 158 6.52 37.18 21.60
C ALA A 158 6.78 38.59 21.06
N GLU A 159 7.99 39.12 21.20
CA GLU A 159 8.35 40.50 20.85
C GLU A 159 9.10 40.57 19.51
N LEU A 160 10.01 39.62 19.27
CA LEU A 160 10.85 39.58 18.07
C LEU A 160 10.05 39.19 16.83
N ARG A 161 10.36 39.85 15.71
CA ARG A 161 9.75 39.57 14.41
C ARG A 161 10.62 38.65 13.58
N VAL A 162 9.98 37.88 12.69
CA VAL A 162 10.66 36.97 11.76
C VAL A 162 11.72 37.72 10.93
N ARG A 163 11.39 38.91 10.42
CA ARG A 163 12.32 39.75 9.65
C ARG A 163 13.65 40.06 10.36
N ASP A 164 13.64 40.11 11.70
CA ASP A 164 14.82 40.48 12.49
C ASP A 164 15.76 39.29 12.73
N CYS A 165 15.27 38.07 12.52
CA CYS A 165 15.99 36.83 12.80
C CYS A 165 16.24 35.96 11.55
N MET A 166 15.54 36.22 10.45
CA MET A 166 15.67 35.41 9.21
C MET A 166 17.01 35.62 8.49
N THR A 167 17.38 34.67 7.64
CA THR A 167 18.39 34.92 6.60
C THR A 167 17.74 35.72 5.46
N PRO A 168 18.23 36.93 5.16
CA PRO A 168 17.59 37.83 4.21
C PRO A 168 17.87 37.44 2.75
N ARG A 169 17.00 37.89 1.83
CA ARG A 169 16.98 37.53 0.42
C ARG A 169 18.33 37.65 -0.30
N GLU A 170 19.15 38.64 0.05
CA GLU A 170 20.43 38.91 -0.60
C GLU A 170 21.49 37.85 -0.29
N ARG A 171 21.28 37.07 0.78
CA ARG A 171 22.17 35.99 1.23
C ARG A 171 21.67 34.61 0.86
N LEU A 172 20.50 34.51 0.24
CA LEU A 172 19.91 33.24 -0.16
C LEU A 172 20.40 32.81 -1.53
N ILE A 173 20.77 31.55 -1.61
CA ILE A 173 20.86 30.83 -2.88
C ILE A 173 19.45 30.32 -3.20
N THR A 174 19.01 30.57 -4.42
CA THR A 174 17.68 30.16 -4.92
C THR A 174 17.84 29.41 -6.23
N GLY A 175 16.91 28.51 -6.53
CA GLY A 175 16.79 27.87 -7.84
C GLY A 175 15.69 28.52 -8.69
N PRO A 176 15.76 28.48 -10.02
CA PRO A 176 14.62 28.85 -10.86
C PRO A 176 13.50 27.81 -10.75
N THR A 177 12.25 28.22 -10.99
CA THR A 177 11.13 27.29 -11.19
C THR A 177 11.47 26.27 -12.28
N GLY A 178 11.27 24.98 -12.00
CA GLY A 178 11.56 23.90 -12.94
C GLY A 178 13.03 23.46 -13.00
N ILE A 179 13.88 23.90 -12.06
CA ILE A 179 15.25 23.40 -11.92
C ILE A 179 15.29 21.86 -11.88
N SER A 180 16.26 21.25 -12.57
CA SER A 180 16.44 19.81 -12.55
C SER A 180 16.87 19.32 -11.16
N ARG A 181 16.60 18.05 -10.84
CA ARG A 181 17.04 17.46 -9.58
C ARG A 181 18.55 17.47 -9.42
N ASP A 182 19.28 17.21 -10.50
CA ASP A 182 20.74 17.16 -10.47
C ASP A 182 21.35 18.55 -10.25
N ASP A 183 20.80 19.58 -10.90
CA ASP A 183 21.24 20.96 -10.69
C ASP A 183 20.89 21.46 -9.28
N ALA A 184 19.70 21.12 -8.77
CA ALA A 184 19.32 21.43 -7.39
C ALA A 184 20.24 20.73 -6.38
N LYS A 185 20.61 19.47 -6.61
CA LYS A 185 21.58 18.73 -5.79
C LYS A 185 22.95 19.41 -5.84
N ALA A 186 23.40 19.84 -7.01
CA ALA A 186 24.66 20.55 -7.18
C ALA A 186 24.68 21.87 -6.39
N LEU A 187 23.63 22.69 -6.48
CA LEU A 187 23.52 23.95 -5.72
C LEU A 187 23.52 23.72 -4.20
N LEU A 188 22.74 22.74 -3.71
CA LEU A 188 22.71 22.40 -2.29
C LEU A 188 24.10 21.94 -1.80
N ALA A 189 24.81 21.13 -2.59
CA ALA A 189 26.14 20.61 -2.26
C ALA A 189 27.24 21.68 -2.32
N GLU A 190 27.26 22.48 -3.38
CA GLU A 190 28.23 23.56 -3.61
C GLU A 190 28.18 24.59 -2.48
N HIS A 191 26.96 25.04 -2.15
CA HIS A 191 26.75 26.08 -1.14
C HIS A 191 26.57 25.52 0.28
N ARG A 192 26.53 24.19 0.45
CA ARG A 192 26.37 23.48 1.74
C ARG A 192 25.14 23.96 2.52
N ILE A 193 24.02 24.11 1.83
CA ILE A 193 22.74 24.56 2.39
C ILE A 193 21.74 23.40 2.42
N GLU A 194 20.78 23.44 3.35
CA GLU A 194 19.79 22.37 3.55
C GLU A 194 18.48 22.56 2.79
N LYS A 195 18.20 23.80 2.38
CA LYS A 195 16.93 24.22 1.77
C LYS A 195 17.22 25.15 0.60
N LEU A 196 16.59 24.90 -0.54
CA LEU A 196 16.71 25.68 -1.77
C LEU A 196 15.33 26.20 -2.16
N PRO A 197 15.00 27.47 -1.85
CA PRO A 197 13.78 28.11 -2.35
C PRO A 197 13.82 28.22 -3.87
N LEU A 198 12.68 27.95 -4.51
CA LEU A 198 12.50 28.10 -5.95
C LEU A 198 11.70 29.36 -6.24
N ILE A 199 12.17 30.16 -7.19
CA ILE A 199 11.53 31.42 -7.56
C ILE A 199 11.27 31.52 -9.06
N ASP A 200 10.19 32.21 -9.43
CA ASP A 200 9.92 32.56 -10.82
C ASP A 200 10.74 33.78 -11.27
N GLY A 201 10.56 34.20 -12.53
CA GLY A 201 11.24 35.36 -13.11
C GLY A 201 10.86 36.71 -12.46
N GLU A 202 9.77 36.76 -11.69
CA GLU A 202 9.30 37.95 -10.97
C GLU A 202 9.79 37.95 -9.51
N GLY A 203 10.42 36.86 -9.05
CA GLY A 203 10.95 36.72 -7.69
C GLY A 203 9.95 36.13 -6.68
N ARG A 204 8.80 35.65 -7.16
CA ARG A 204 7.80 34.98 -6.32
C ARG A 204 8.24 33.56 -5.99
N LEU A 205 7.97 33.13 -4.76
CA LEU A 205 8.26 31.78 -4.31
C LEU A 205 7.31 30.79 -5.00
N THR A 206 7.87 29.86 -5.76
CA THR A 206 7.12 28.79 -6.44
C THR A 206 7.38 27.41 -5.86
N GLY A 207 8.30 27.29 -4.90
CA GLY A 207 8.58 26.00 -4.28
C GLY A 207 9.75 25.96 -3.32
N LEU A 208 10.00 24.79 -2.75
CA LEU A 208 11.10 24.52 -1.83
C LEU A 208 11.62 23.09 -2.03
N ILE A 209 12.95 22.96 -2.20
CA ILE A 209 13.65 21.67 -2.22
C ILE A 209 14.48 21.54 -0.94
N THR A 210 14.52 20.36 -0.32
CA THR A 210 15.35 20.11 0.88
C THR A 210 16.38 18.99 0.67
N VAL A 211 17.52 19.06 1.37
CA VAL A 211 18.53 17.98 1.35
C VAL A 211 17.96 16.64 1.81
N LYS A 212 16.97 16.66 2.73
CA LYS A 212 16.29 15.44 3.19
C LYS A 212 15.66 14.65 2.03
N ASP A 213 15.21 15.33 0.98
CA ASP A 213 14.56 14.69 -0.17
C ASP A 213 15.56 13.90 -1.04
N PHE A 214 16.82 14.37 -1.12
CA PHE A 214 17.91 13.66 -1.79
C PHE A 214 18.40 12.46 -0.97
N VAL A 215 18.63 12.64 0.34
CA VAL A 215 19.07 11.55 1.23
C VAL A 215 18.09 10.38 1.20
N LYS A 216 16.79 10.66 1.23
CA LYS A 216 15.76 9.60 1.16
C LYS A 216 15.74 8.89 -0.18
N THR A 217 15.98 9.60 -1.28
CA THR A 217 16.04 8.98 -2.62
C THR A 217 17.23 8.03 -2.73
N GLU A 218 18.39 8.37 -2.15
CA GLU A 218 19.55 7.47 -2.08
C GLU A 218 19.30 6.30 -1.11
N GLN A 219 18.60 6.53 -0.01
CA GLN A 219 18.27 5.49 0.97
C GLN A 219 17.21 4.49 0.46
N TYR A 220 16.27 4.95 -0.37
CA TYR A 220 15.15 4.17 -0.89
C TYR A 220 15.09 4.28 -2.42
N PRO A 221 16.07 3.66 -3.13
CA PRO A 221 16.17 3.77 -4.59
C PRO A 221 14.99 3.12 -5.32
N ASN A 222 14.37 2.11 -4.71
CA ASN A 222 13.25 1.38 -5.28
C ASN A 222 11.89 1.99 -4.93
N ALA A 223 11.85 3.15 -4.26
CA ALA A 223 10.62 3.72 -3.74
C ALA A 223 9.60 4.01 -4.86
N THR A 224 8.36 3.56 -4.67
CA THR A 224 7.26 3.83 -5.58
C THR A 224 6.76 5.25 -5.38
N LYS A 225 6.89 6.08 -6.41
CA LYS A 225 6.58 7.51 -6.39
C LYS A 225 5.65 7.89 -7.53
N ASP A 226 4.83 8.91 -7.30
CA ASP A 226 4.04 9.56 -8.35
C ASP A 226 4.90 10.48 -9.23
N ALA A 227 4.26 11.11 -10.23
CA ALA A 227 4.92 12.00 -11.16
C ALA A 227 5.57 13.24 -10.47
N GLU A 228 5.06 13.65 -9.30
CA GLU A 228 5.62 14.73 -8.49
C GLU A 228 6.71 14.26 -7.51
N GLY A 229 7.06 12.98 -7.54
CA GLY A 229 8.10 12.39 -6.69
C GLY A 229 7.65 12.15 -5.24
N ARG A 230 6.35 12.15 -4.97
CA ARG A 230 5.76 11.81 -3.65
C ARG A 230 5.50 10.33 -3.58
N LEU A 231 5.53 9.74 -2.38
CA LEU A 231 5.19 8.33 -2.22
C LEU A 231 3.75 8.06 -2.69
N VAL A 232 3.55 6.95 -3.39
CA VAL A 232 2.20 6.50 -3.76
C VAL A 232 1.48 5.89 -2.56
N VAL A 233 0.16 6.06 -2.51
CA VAL A 233 -0.71 5.51 -1.47
C VAL A 233 -2.07 5.14 -2.03
N GLY A 234 -2.61 4.00 -1.58
CA GLY A 234 -3.98 3.63 -1.84
C GLY A 234 -4.86 3.76 -0.61
N ALA A 235 -6.17 3.81 -0.80
CA ALA A 235 -7.14 3.81 0.29
C ALA A 235 -8.37 2.96 -0.07
N ALA A 236 -8.84 2.16 0.88
CA ALA A 236 -10.07 1.41 0.71
C ALA A 236 -11.31 2.30 0.86
N VAL A 237 -12.34 2.01 0.08
CA VAL A 237 -13.68 2.59 0.18
C VAL A 237 -14.72 1.47 0.13
N GLY A 238 -15.93 1.76 0.60
CA GLY A 238 -17.05 0.83 0.51
C GLY A 238 -17.73 0.92 -0.85
N TYR A 239 -19.02 0.59 -0.87
CA TYR A 239 -19.89 0.73 -2.05
C TYR A 239 -21.25 1.37 -1.72
N TRP A 240 -21.49 1.72 -0.46
CA TRP A 240 -22.79 2.16 0.07
C TRP A 240 -22.63 3.33 1.04
N GLY A 241 -23.72 4.07 1.28
CA GLY A 241 -23.78 5.10 2.32
C GLY A 241 -22.83 6.26 2.03
N ASP A 242 -21.92 6.53 2.98
CA ASP A 242 -20.96 7.65 2.95
C ASP A 242 -19.74 7.42 2.04
N THR A 243 -19.82 6.41 1.17
CA THR A 243 -18.72 6.01 0.29
C THR A 243 -18.37 7.10 -0.71
N TRP A 244 -19.35 7.84 -1.22
CA TRP A 244 -19.09 8.90 -2.19
C TRP A 244 -18.33 10.06 -1.56
N GLU A 245 -18.81 10.56 -0.41
CA GLU A 245 -18.16 11.60 0.36
C GLU A 245 -16.75 11.18 0.79
N ARG A 246 -16.58 9.91 1.18
CA ARG A 246 -15.27 9.34 1.51
C ARG A 246 -14.33 9.35 0.31
N ALA A 247 -14.79 8.86 -0.85
CA ALA A 247 -13.98 8.84 -2.07
C ALA A 247 -13.56 10.27 -2.46
N SER A 248 -14.48 11.24 -2.44
CA SER A 248 -14.18 12.65 -2.76
C SER A 248 -13.15 13.24 -1.80
N ALA A 249 -13.27 13.03 -0.49
CA ALA A 249 -12.30 13.53 0.49
C ALA A 249 -10.90 12.90 0.31
N LEU A 250 -10.84 11.63 -0.08
CA LEU A 250 -9.57 10.96 -0.38
C LEU A 250 -8.92 11.47 -1.66
N ALA A 251 -9.74 11.76 -2.69
CA ALA A 251 -9.28 12.40 -3.92
C ALA A 251 -8.69 13.80 -3.63
N GLU A 252 -9.38 14.62 -2.84
CA GLU A 252 -8.88 15.93 -2.39
C GLU A 252 -7.59 15.82 -1.57
N ALA A 253 -7.42 14.73 -0.81
CA ALA A 253 -6.19 14.45 -0.07
C ALA A 253 -5.02 13.99 -0.96
N GLY A 254 -5.27 13.70 -2.24
CA GLY A 254 -4.26 13.27 -3.21
C GLY A 254 -3.95 11.77 -3.17
N VAL A 255 -4.95 10.92 -2.94
CA VAL A 255 -4.80 9.46 -3.04
C VAL A 255 -4.52 9.05 -4.49
N ASP A 256 -3.63 8.09 -4.70
CA ASP A 256 -3.27 7.60 -6.04
C ASP A 256 -4.18 6.45 -6.49
N VAL A 257 -4.68 5.67 -5.53
CA VAL A 257 -5.50 4.47 -5.78
C VAL A 257 -6.69 4.36 -4.83
N LEU A 258 -7.90 4.22 -5.38
CA LEU A 258 -9.09 3.85 -4.62
C LEU A 258 -9.38 2.35 -4.77
N VAL A 259 -9.55 1.66 -3.64
CA VAL A 259 -9.90 0.23 -3.63
C VAL A 259 -11.34 0.07 -3.18
N VAL A 260 -12.25 -0.22 -4.11
CA VAL A 260 -13.64 -0.59 -3.78
C VAL A 260 -13.61 -2.01 -3.20
N ASP A 261 -13.66 -2.09 -1.86
CA ASP A 261 -13.36 -3.31 -1.09
C ASP A 261 -14.62 -3.90 -0.47
N THR A 262 -15.13 -4.96 -1.09
CA THR A 262 -16.33 -5.71 -0.66
C THR A 262 -16.05 -7.22 -0.60
N ALA A 263 -16.80 -7.96 0.22
CA ALA A 263 -16.73 -9.42 0.23
C ALA A 263 -17.21 -10.06 -1.10
N ASN A 264 -18.04 -9.37 -1.87
CA ASN A 264 -18.52 -9.79 -3.18
C ASN A 264 -18.51 -8.63 -4.19
N GLY A 265 -17.41 -8.52 -4.94
CA GLY A 265 -17.21 -7.47 -5.96
C GLY A 265 -18.15 -7.58 -7.17
N GLY A 266 -18.76 -8.74 -7.40
CA GLY A 266 -19.76 -8.92 -8.46
C GLY A 266 -21.14 -8.38 -8.11
N ALA A 267 -21.34 -7.87 -6.89
CA ALA A 267 -22.61 -7.25 -6.51
C ALA A 267 -22.84 -5.95 -7.30
N ARG A 268 -24.06 -5.76 -7.81
CA ARG A 268 -24.44 -4.60 -8.64
C ARG A 268 -24.06 -3.26 -8.01
N LEU A 269 -24.29 -3.09 -6.71
CA LEU A 269 -23.96 -1.86 -6.00
C LEU A 269 -22.45 -1.53 -6.02
N ALA A 270 -21.59 -2.56 -5.98
CA ALA A 270 -20.14 -2.37 -6.10
C ALA A 270 -19.76 -1.98 -7.54
N LEU A 271 -20.32 -2.65 -8.54
CA LEU A 271 -20.11 -2.34 -9.96
C LEU A 271 -20.57 -0.92 -10.31
N ASP A 272 -21.74 -0.51 -9.80
CA ASP A 272 -22.30 0.83 -9.98
C ASP A 272 -21.39 1.89 -9.35
N MET A 273 -20.86 1.63 -8.14
CA MET A 273 -19.91 2.53 -7.47
C MET A 273 -18.61 2.68 -8.25
N ILE A 274 -18.03 1.58 -8.73
CA ILE A 274 -16.81 1.60 -9.57
C ILE A 274 -17.07 2.43 -10.83
N SER A 275 -18.16 2.13 -11.53
CA SER A 275 -18.54 2.84 -12.76
C SER A 275 -18.73 4.33 -12.49
N ARG A 276 -19.34 4.68 -11.35
CA ARG A 276 -19.56 6.07 -10.96
C ARG A 276 -18.24 6.80 -10.70
N ILE A 277 -17.31 6.21 -9.94
CA ILE A 277 -15.99 6.81 -9.67
C ILE A 277 -15.21 7.00 -10.99
N LYS A 278 -15.18 5.98 -11.85
CA LYS A 278 -14.43 6.02 -13.12
C LYS A 278 -14.95 7.04 -14.12
N ASN A 279 -16.23 7.39 -14.08
CA ASN A 279 -16.85 8.33 -15.03
C ASN A 279 -16.94 9.77 -14.50
N ASP A 280 -16.50 10.04 -13.28
CA ASP A 280 -16.58 11.37 -12.68
C ASP A 280 -15.24 12.12 -12.81
N SER A 281 -15.32 13.38 -13.27
CA SER A 281 -14.14 14.22 -13.52
C SER A 281 -13.32 14.52 -12.26
N GLY A 282 -13.92 14.44 -11.07
CA GLY A 282 -13.23 14.64 -9.80
C GLY A 282 -12.22 13.54 -9.45
N PHE A 283 -12.24 12.42 -10.16
CA PHE A 283 -11.35 11.28 -9.94
C PHE A 283 -10.38 11.04 -11.11
N VAL A 284 -10.24 12.01 -12.02
CA VAL A 284 -9.25 11.93 -13.11
C VAL A 284 -7.84 11.79 -12.52
N GLY A 285 -7.09 10.81 -13.01
CA GLY A 285 -5.74 10.50 -12.53
C GLY A 285 -5.68 9.58 -11.31
N ILE A 286 -6.82 9.22 -10.73
CA ILE A 286 -6.90 8.24 -9.63
C ILE A 286 -7.25 6.87 -10.22
N GLU A 287 -6.43 5.87 -9.91
CA GLU A 287 -6.66 4.50 -10.36
C GLU A 287 -7.68 3.81 -9.44
N VAL A 288 -8.51 2.93 -9.99
CA VAL A 288 -9.55 2.21 -9.25
C VAL A 288 -9.30 0.71 -9.29
N ILE A 289 -9.18 0.10 -8.12
CA ILE A 289 -9.10 -1.34 -7.92
C ILE A 289 -10.45 -1.83 -7.41
N GLY A 290 -11.02 -2.85 -8.05
CA GLY A 290 -12.26 -3.48 -7.60
C GLY A 290 -12.04 -4.90 -7.07
N GLY A 291 -12.72 -5.24 -5.97
CA GLY A 291 -12.72 -6.61 -5.45
C GLY A 291 -13.60 -6.81 -4.22
N ASN A 292 -13.71 -8.02 -3.68
CA ASN A 292 -13.04 -9.23 -4.14
C ASN A 292 -13.93 -10.07 -5.04
N ILE A 293 -13.33 -10.70 -6.04
CA ILE A 293 -13.95 -11.75 -6.85
C ILE A 293 -13.13 -13.04 -6.76
N ALA A 294 -13.69 -14.15 -7.23
CA ALA A 294 -12.97 -15.43 -7.27
C ALA A 294 -13.25 -16.24 -8.55
N THR A 295 -13.89 -15.61 -9.54
CA THR A 295 -14.36 -16.26 -10.76
C THR A 295 -14.05 -15.39 -11.98
N ARG A 296 -13.97 -16.02 -13.15
CA ARG A 296 -13.82 -15.33 -14.43
C ARG A 296 -14.95 -14.33 -14.70
N GLU A 297 -16.19 -14.70 -14.39
CA GLU A 297 -17.36 -13.84 -14.55
C GLU A 297 -17.27 -12.59 -13.66
N GLY A 298 -16.91 -12.76 -12.38
CA GLY A 298 -16.72 -11.62 -11.48
C GLY A 298 -15.60 -10.69 -11.94
N ALA A 299 -14.49 -11.25 -12.45
CA ALA A 299 -13.41 -10.47 -13.04
C ALA A 299 -13.89 -9.69 -14.27
N GLN A 300 -14.63 -10.33 -15.18
CA GLN A 300 -15.19 -9.65 -16.36
C GLN A 300 -16.15 -8.53 -15.97
N ALA A 301 -17.02 -8.74 -14.98
CA ALA A 301 -17.95 -7.72 -14.52
C ALA A 301 -17.24 -6.47 -13.96
N LEU A 302 -16.12 -6.65 -13.23
CA LEU A 302 -15.31 -5.54 -12.76
C LEU A 302 -14.61 -4.80 -13.91
N ILE A 303 -14.08 -5.54 -14.89
CA ILE A 303 -13.46 -4.97 -16.10
C ILE A 303 -14.49 -4.13 -16.87
N ASP A 304 -15.70 -4.65 -17.05
CA ASP A 304 -16.79 -3.98 -17.74
C ASP A 304 -17.26 -2.71 -17.00
N ALA A 305 -17.17 -2.71 -15.66
CA ALA A 305 -17.40 -1.52 -14.83
C ALA A 305 -16.26 -0.48 -14.91
N GLY A 306 -15.11 -0.83 -15.50
CA GLY A 306 -14.02 0.08 -15.81
C GLY A 306 -12.87 0.11 -14.81
N VAL A 307 -12.69 -0.92 -13.97
CA VAL A 307 -11.53 -0.98 -13.05
C VAL A 307 -10.19 -0.90 -13.80
N ASP A 308 -9.19 -0.33 -13.13
CA ASP A 308 -7.81 -0.31 -13.61
C ASP A 308 -7.01 -1.54 -13.15
N ALA A 309 -7.49 -2.24 -12.11
CA ALA A 309 -7.02 -3.58 -11.72
C ALA A 309 -8.09 -4.37 -10.94
N VAL A 310 -7.96 -5.70 -10.94
CA VAL A 310 -8.88 -6.63 -10.27
C VAL A 310 -8.23 -7.24 -9.03
N LYS A 311 -8.92 -7.20 -7.89
CA LYS A 311 -8.50 -7.86 -6.64
C LYS A 311 -9.24 -9.20 -6.43
N VAL A 312 -8.48 -10.26 -6.26
CA VAL A 312 -8.97 -11.66 -6.30
C VAL A 312 -8.76 -12.36 -4.96
N GLY A 313 -9.83 -12.93 -4.41
CA GLY A 313 -9.77 -13.83 -3.25
C GLY A 313 -11.01 -13.77 -2.39
N VAL A 314 -11.77 -14.87 -2.34
CA VAL A 314 -12.94 -15.01 -1.45
C VAL A 314 -12.66 -16.11 -0.43
N GLY A 315 -12.47 -15.69 0.82
CA GLY A 315 -12.16 -16.53 1.97
C GLY A 315 -10.77 -17.19 2.09
N PRO A 316 -9.71 -16.87 1.32
CA PRO A 316 -8.41 -17.51 1.49
C PRO A 316 -7.61 -16.96 2.70
N GLY A 317 -7.99 -15.80 3.23
CA GLY A 317 -7.25 -15.12 4.29
C GLY A 317 -7.17 -15.95 5.58
N SER A 318 -6.03 -15.90 6.27
CA SER A 318 -5.72 -16.69 7.47
C SER A 318 -6.69 -16.48 8.65
N ILE A 319 -7.47 -15.41 8.62
CA ILE A 319 -8.43 -15.03 9.66
C ILE A 319 -9.85 -14.85 9.12
N CYS A 320 -10.10 -15.27 7.88
CA CYS A 320 -11.41 -15.20 7.24
C CYS A 320 -12.15 -16.53 7.44
N THR A 321 -13.42 -16.45 7.81
CA THR A 321 -14.29 -17.61 8.01
C THR A 321 -15.44 -17.66 7.01
N THR A 322 -15.47 -16.80 5.98
CA THR A 322 -16.50 -16.80 4.92
C THR A 322 -16.75 -18.19 4.34
N ARG A 323 -15.70 -18.97 4.06
CA ARG A 323 -15.85 -20.34 3.52
C ARG A 323 -16.53 -21.30 4.49
N VAL A 324 -16.36 -21.08 5.79
CA VAL A 324 -16.92 -21.92 6.85
C VAL A 324 -18.35 -21.50 7.17
N VAL A 325 -18.57 -20.19 7.33
CA VAL A 325 -19.84 -19.62 7.80
C VAL A 325 -20.86 -19.52 6.66
N ALA A 326 -20.44 -19.00 5.50
CA ALA A 326 -21.31 -18.82 4.35
C ALA A 326 -21.25 -20.00 3.36
N GLY A 327 -20.22 -20.85 3.45
CA GLY A 327 -20.01 -21.95 2.49
C GLY A 327 -19.53 -21.51 1.11
N VAL A 328 -19.06 -20.25 0.97
CA VAL A 328 -18.71 -19.64 -0.32
C VAL A 328 -17.21 -19.35 -0.41
N GLY A 329 -16.61 -19.70 -1.54
CA GLY A 329 -15.23 -19.35 -1.89
C GLY A 329 -14.63 -20.29 -2.93
N VAL A 330 -13.43 -19.97 -3.40
CA VAL A 330 -12.67 -20.77 -4.38
C VAL A 330 -11.22 -20.90 -3.91
N PRO A 331 -10.59 -22.10 -3.96
CA PRO A 331 -9.17 -22.25 -3.68
C PRO A 331 -8.30 -21.25 -4.47
N GLN A 332 -7.32 -20.63 -3.80
CA GLN A 332 -6.80 -19.33 -4.23
C GLN A 332 -6.01 -19.38 -5.55
N VAL A 333 -5.22 -20.42 -5.79
CA VAL A 333 -4.48 -20.58 -7.06
C VAL A 333 -5.46 -20.68 -8.22
N THR A 334 -6.53 -21.47 -8.07
CA THR A 334 -7.59 -21.57 -9.08
C THR A 334 -8.35 -20.27 -9.25
N ALA A 335 -8.67 -19.54 -8.17
CA ALA A 335 -9.37 -18.26 -8.25
C ALA A 335 -8.56 -17.23 -9.06
N VAL A 336 -7.26 -17.12 -8.78
CA VAL A 336 -6.32 -16.25 -9.50
C VAL A 336 -6.25 -16.64 -10.97
N TYR A 337 -6.07 -17.93 -11.26
CA TYR A 337 -6.02 -18.43 -12.64
C TYR A 337 -7.30 -18.15 -13.44
N GLU A 338 -8.47 -18.35 -12.82
CA GLU A 338 -9.75 -18.12 -13.50
C GLU A 338 -10.02 -16.64 -13.76
N ALA A 339 -9.69 -15.77 -12.81
CA ALA A 339 -9.77 -14.33 -13.00
C ALA A 339 -8.77 -13.84 -14.06
N ALA A 340 -7.55 -14.41 -14.10
CA ALA A 340 -6.52 -14.08 -15.08
C ALA A 340 -6.96 -14.34 -16.53
N ARG A 341 -7.86 -15.30 -16.76
CA ARG A 341 -8.45 -15.59 -18.08
C ARG A 341 -9.37 -14.50 -18.61
N ALA A 342 -9.88 -13.61 -17.75
CA ALA A 342 -10.57 -12.38 -18.17
C ALA A 342 -9.60 -11.17 -18.20
N CYS A 343 -8.75 -11.07 -17.18
CA CYS A 343 -7.84 -9.94 -17.00
C CYS A 343 -6.75 -9.84 -18.08
N THR A 344 -6.12 -10.97 -18.44
CA THR A 344 -4.99 -10.99 -19.39
C THR A 344 -5.39 -10.50 -20.79
N PRO A 345 -6.47 -11.02 -21.43
CA PRO A 345 -6.91 -10.50 -22.73
C PRO A 345 -7.35 -9.03 -22.69
N ALA A 346 -7.85 -8.55 -21.55
CA ALA A 346 -8.27 -7.17 -21.37
C ALA A 346 -7.12 -6.20 -21.05
N GLY A 347 -5.90 -6.71 -20.80
CA GLY A 347 -4.77 -5.89 -20.36
C GLY A 347 -5.02 -5.19 -19.03
N VAL A 348 -5.76 -5.83 -18.12
CA VAL A 348 -6.07 -5.32 -16.77
C VAL A 348 -5.25 -6.13 -15.76
N PRO A 349 -4.38 -5.51 -14.95
CA PRO A 349 -3.61 -6.24 -13.94
C PRO A 349 -4.47 -6.91 -12.86
N LEU A 350 -3.92 -7.96 -12.26
CA LEU A 350 -4.58 -8.79 -11.27
C LEU A 350 -3.79 -8.88 -9.96
N ILE A 351 -4.50 -8.71 -8.85
CA ILE A 351 -3.94 -8.76 -7.49
C ILE A 351 -4.46 -9.98 -6.76
N ALA A 352 -3.58 -10.88 -6.31
CA ALA A 352 -3.96 -12.00 -5.45
C ALA A 352 -3.99 -11.58 -3.97
N ASP A 353 -5.16 -11.65 -3.34
CA ASP A 353 -5.40 -11.19 -1.96
C ASP A 353 -5.70 -12.37 -1.01
N GLY A 354 -4.78 -12.61 -0.07
CA GLY A 354 -4.94 -13.59 1.00
C GLY A 354 -4.50 -15.02 0.67
N GLY A 355 -4.27 -15.80 1.73
CA GLY A 355 -3.87 -17.21 1.67
C GLY A 355 -2.37 -17.48 1.53
N LEU A 356 -1.55 -16.46 1.29
CA LEU A 356 -0.10 -16.58 1.22
C LEU A 356 0.49 -16.77 2.63
N GLN A 357 1.38 -17.76 2.77
CA GLN A 357 1.98 -18.14 4.04
C GLN A 357 3.50 -18.01 4.02
N TYR A 358 4.12 -18.25 2.86
CA TYR A 358 5.56 -18.17 2.68
C TYR A 358 5.89 -17.42 1.40
N SER A 359 7.15 -16.97 1.27
CA SER A 359 7.60 -16.21 0.10
C SER A 359 7.42 -16.97 -1.23
N GLY A 360 7.53 -18.30 -1.22
CA GLY A 360 7.28 -19.14 -2.40
C GLY A 360 5.84 -19.03 -2.95
N ASP A 361 4.86 -18.68 -2.13
CA ASP A 361 3.48 -18.53 -2.57
C ASP A 361 3.28 -17.28 -3.44
N ILE A 362 4.16 -16.28 -3.30
CA ILE A 362 4.19 -15.09 -4.15
C ILE A 362 4.45 -15.52 -5.59
N ALA A 363 5.49 -16.32 -5.82
CA ALA A 363 5.83 -16.83 -7.15
C ALA A 363 4.71 -17.71 -7.72
N LYS A 364 4.09 -18.58 -6.89
CA LYS A 364 2.93 -19.36 -7.30
C LYS A 364 1.75 -18.47 -7.71
N ALA A 365 1.46 -17.39 -6.98
CA ALA A 365 0.42 -16.44 -7.36
C ALA A 365 0.72 -15.77 -8.71
N MET A 366 1.96 -15.35 -8.95
CA MET A 366 2.36 -14.76 -10.24
C MET A 366 2.17 -15.76 -11.38
N VAL A 367 2.69 -16.99 -11.24
CA VAL A 367 2.55 -18.05 -12.27
C VAL A 367 1.08 -18.39 -12.52
N ALA A 368 0.22 -18.30 -11.50
CA ALA A 368 -1.23 -18.47 -11.68
C ALA A 368 -1.87 -17.31 -12.46
N GLY A 369 -1.23 -16.15 -12.57
CA GLY A 369 -1.66 -15.04 -13.41
C GLY A 369 -1.70 -13.67 -12.73
N ALA A 370 -1.38 -13.59 -11.43
CA ALA A 370 -1.28 -12.31 -10.74
C ALA A 370 -0.10 -11.46 -11.23
N ASP A 371 -0.22 -10.15 -11.05
CA ASP A 371 0.82 -9.15 -11.29
C ASP A 371 1.36 -8.60 -9.97
N ALA A 372 0.52 -8.58 -8.92
CA ALA A 372 0.91 -8.23 -7.57
C ALA A 372 0.18 -9.10 -6.52
N VAL A 373 0.67 -9.11 -5.28
CA VAL A 373 0.03 -9.81 -4.16
C VAL A 373 -0.27 -8.86 -3.01
N MET A 374 -1.43 -9.04 -2.37
CA MET A 374 -1.82 -8.31 -1.17
C MET A 374 -1.64 -9.17 0.08
N LEU A 375 -0.86 -8.67 1.02
CA LEU A 375 -0.42 -9.38 2.22
C LEU A 375 -1.04 -8.79 3.48
N GLY A 376 -1.64 -9.67 4.30
CA GLY A 376 -2.16 -9.35 5.63
C GLY A 376 -1.23 -9.86 6.73
N SER A 377 -1.38 -11.13 7.12
CA SER A 377 -0.69 -11.72 8.28
C SER A 377 0.83 -11.66 8.20
N LEU A 378 1.42 -11.75 7.01
CA LEU A 378 2.88 -11.65 6.83
C LEU A 378 3.44 -10.27 7.19
N LEU A 379 2.61 -9.23 7.16
CA LEU A 379 3.01 -7.86 7.47
C LEU A 379 2.44 -7.35 8.81
N ALA A 380 1.40 -7.98 9.34
CA ALA A 380 0.73 -7.59 10.58
C ALA A 380 1.67 -7.60 11.81
N GLY A 381 2.73 -8.42 11.78
CA GLY A 381 3.74 -8.50 12.84
C GLY A 381 4.84 -7.44 12.77
N CYS A 382 4.86 -6.60 11.73
CA CYS A 382 5.91 -5.59 11.55
C CYS A 382 5.80 -4.44 12.56
N THR A 383 6.89 -3.70 12.73
CA THR A 383 6.96 -2.55 13.63
C THR A 383 5.98 -1.45 13.20
N GLU A 384 5.85 -1.25 11.90
CA GLU A 384 5.05 -0.21 11.23
C GLU A 384 3.55 -0.54 11.15
N SER A 385 3.16 -1.79 11.42
CA SER A 385 1.73 -2.13 11.46
C SER A 385 1.06 -1.45 12.67
N PRO A 386 -0.22 -1.06 12.57
CA PRO A 386 -0.94 -0.45 13.69
C PRO A 386 -1.18 -1.46 14.83
N GLY A 387 -1.29 -0.93 16.04
CA GLY A 387 -1.57 -1.70 17.26
C GLY A 387 -0.35 -1.99 18.13
N ASP A 388 -0.63 -2.28 19.40
CA ASP A 388 0.40 -2.43 20.43
C ASP A 388 1.08 -3.80 20.41
N LEU A 389 2.35 -3.81 20.81
CA LEU A 389 3.09 -5.03 21.14
C LEU A 389 2.54 -5.66 22.41
N VAL A 390 2.23 -6.95 22.34
CA VAL A 390 1.76 -7.76 23.47
C VAL A 390 2.83 -8.79 23.81
N PHE A 391 3.11 -8.96 25.11
CA PHE A 391 4.03 -9.99 25.58
C PHE A 391 3.25 -11.19 26.10
N VAL A 392 3.49 -12.35 25.49
CA VAL A 392 2.89 -13.63 25.91
C VAL A 392 4.02 -14.62 26.12
N ASN A 393 4.19 -15.10 27.36
CA ASN A 393 5.24 -16.04 27.75
C ASN A 393 6.65 -15.59 27.33
N GLY A 394 6.95 -14.30 27.48
CA GLY A 394 8.25 -13.71 27.13
C GLY A 394 8.50 -13.51 25.63
N LYS A 395 7.56 -13.89 24.76
CA LYS A 395 7.61 -13.62 23.31
C LYS A 395 6.76 -12.40 22.97
N GLN A 396 7.19 -11.64 21.95
CA GLN A 396 6.49 -10.48 21.44
C GLN A 396 5.50 -10.86 20.33
N TRP A 397 4.30 -10.30 20.41
CA TRP A 397 3.19 -10.54 19.49
C TRP A 397 2.52 -9.22 19.11
N LYS A 398 1.82 -9.19 17.98
CA LYS A 398 0.89 -8.10 17.62
C LYS A 398 -0.50 -8.66 17.41
N ARG A 399 -1.51 -7.87 17.75
CA ARG A 399 -2.92 -8.23 17.53
C ARG A 399 -3.23 -8.20 16.05
N TYR A 400 -3.99 -9.19 15.56
CA TYR A 400 -4.36 -9.29 14.16
C TYR A 400 -5.82 -9.74 14.06
N ARG A 401 -6.64 -9.03 13.27
CA ARG A 401 -8.09 -9.34 13.17
C ARG A 401 -8.66 -9.13 11.79
N GLY A 402 -9.67 -9.93 11.47
CA GLY A 402 -10.36 -9.91 10.19
C GLY A 402 -11.33 -8.76 10.13
N MET A 403 -11.50 -8.15 8.96
CA MET A 403 -12.51 -7.10 8.81
C MET A 403 -13.92 -7.61 9.07
N GLY A 404 -14.14 -8.92 8.95
CA GLY A 404 -15.39 -9.62 9.30
C GLY A 404 -15.45 -10.13 10.74
N SER A 405 -14.46 -9.82 11.59
CA SER A 405 -14.52 -10.17 13.01
C SER A 405 -15.53 -9.31 13.75
N LEU A 406 -16.04 -9.83 14.87
CA LEU A 406 -16.93 -9.04 15.73
C LEU A 406 -16.28 -7.74 16.20
N GLY A 407 -14.99 -7.70 16.55
CA GLY A 407 -14.38 -6.45 16.99
C GLY A 407 -14.10 -5.44 15.87
N ALA A 408 -13.99 -5.88 14.61
CA ALA A 408 -13.90 -4.98 13.45
C ALA A 408 -15.28 -4.47 13.00
N MET A 409 -16.31 -5.31 13.09
CA MET A 409 -17.69 -4.99 12.69
C MET A 409 -18.53 -4.33 13.79
N SER A 410 -18.26 -4.59 15.07
CA SER A 410 -19.05 -4.09 16.19
C SER A 410 -18.81 -2.61 16.42
N SER A 411 -19.85 -1.93 16.88
CA SER A 411 -19.87 -0.49 17.04
C SER A 411 -19.41 -0.05 18.44
N ARG A 412 -18.59 -0.86 19.15
CA ARG A 412 -18.24 -0.73 20.60
C ARG A 412 -17.72 0.67 20.98
N GLY A 413 -18.63 1.64 21.12
CA GLY A 413 -18.35 3.06 21.38
C GLY A 413 -17.94 3.90 20.16
N ARG A 414 -17.87 3.35 18.94
CA ARG A 414 -17.52 4.06 17.69
C ARG A 414 -18.30 3.50 16.50
N ARG A 415 -18.55 4.31 15.47
CA ARG A 415 -19.15 3.83 14.22
C ARG A 415 -18.17 2.86 13.54
N SER A 416 -18.60 1.61 13.31
CA SER A 416 -17.85 0.65 12.49
C SER A 416 -18.10 0.92 11.01
N TYR A 417 -17.04 0.89 10.22
CA TYR A 417 -17.11 0.99 8.76
C TYR A 417 -16.81 -0.35 8.07
N SER A 418 -16.84 -1.45 8.83
CA SER A 418 -16.58 -2.79 8.31
C SER A 418 -17.85 -3.60 8.06
N LYS A 419 -19.00 -3.20 8.62
CA LYS A 419 -20.28 -3.93 8.50
C LYS A 419 -20.78 -4.03 7.06
N ASP A 420 -20.71 -2.93 6.31
CA ASP A 420 -21.19 -2.89 4.93
C ASP A 420 -20.33 -3.73 3.99
N ARG A 421 -19.03 -3.96 4.28
CA ARG A 421 -18.19 -4.89 3.51
C ARG A 421 -18.80 -6.29 3.41
N TYR A 422 -19.56 -6.71 4.42
CA TYR A 422 -20.22 -8.02 4.52
C TYR A 422 -21.75 -7.93 4.35
N PHE A 423 -22.25 -6.86 3.70
CA PHE A 423 -23.69 -6.64 3.43
C PHE A 423 -24.57 -6.65 4.69
N GLN A 424 -23.99 -6.27 5.84
CA GLN A 424 -24.67 -6.22 7.14
C GLN A 424 -24.84 -4.78 7.66
N ALA A 425 -24.85 -3.79 6.75
CA ALA A 425 -24.98 -2.38 7.08
C ALA A 425 -26.29 -2.06 7.85
N ASP A 426 -27.38 -2.75 7.50
CA ASP A 426 -28.71 -2.54 8.10
C ASP A 426 -28.94 -3.35 9.39
N VAL A 427 -27.94 -4.10 9.87
CA VAL A 427 -28.05 -4.90 11.10
C VAL A 427 -27.94 -3.97 12.33
N SER A 428 -29.09 -3.72 12.95
CA SER A 428 -29.26 -2.74 14.03
C SER A 428 -28.70 -3.14 15.40
N SER A 429 -28.45 -4.43 15.64
CA SER A 429 -27.92 -4.93 16.92
C SER A 429 -26.63 -5.71 16.70
N ASP A 430 -25.59 -5.39 17.48
CA ASP A 430 -24.31 -6.10 17.42
C ASP A 430 -24.44 -7.59 17.79
N SER A 431 -25.47 -7.97 18.57
CA SER A 431 -25.78 -9.37 18.90
C SER A 431 -26.32 -10.19 17.72
N LYS A 432 -26.73 -9.53 16.63
CA LYS A 432 -27.26 -10.16 15.42
C LYS A 432 -26.26 -10.18 14.26
N ILE A 433 -25.04 -9.65 14.47
CA ILE A 433 -23.98 -9.69 13.46
C ILE A 433 -23.56 -11.15 13.26
N VAL A 434 -23.45 -11.55 11.99
CA VAL A 434 -22.89 -12.84 11.58
C VAL A 434 -21.44 -12.60 11.15
N PRO A 435 -20.43 -12.87 12.00
CA PRO A 435 -19.04 -12.59 11.67
C PRO A 435 -18.49 -13.59 10.65
N GLU A 436 -17.74 -13.06 9.69
CA GLU A 436 -17.01 -13.81 8.66
C GLU A 436 -15.48 -13.71 8.85
N GLY A 437 -15.05 -13.39 10.06
CA GLY A 437 -13.65 -13.41 10.46
C GLY A 437 -13.45 -13.61 11.97
N ILE A 438 -12.20 -13.82 12.34
CA ILE A 438 -11.76 -14.02 13.72
C ILE A 438 -10.74 -12.96 14.15
N GLU A 439 -10.40 -12.98 15.44
CA GLU A 439 -9.30 -12.20 16.03
C GLU A 439 -8.24 -13.16 16.57
N GLY A 440 -6.98 -12.80 16.38
CA GLY A 440 -5.85 -13.58 16.82
C GLY A 440 -4.63 -12.69 17.07
N GLN A 441 -3.47 -13.33 17.11
CA GLN A 441 -2.19 -12.68 17.29
C GLN A 441 -1.19 -13.27 16.31
N VAL A 442 -0.27 -12.44 15.84
CA VAL A 442 0.87 -12.86 15.00
C VAL A 442 2.18 -12.55 15.75
N PRO A 443 3.24 -13.36 15.58
CA PRO A 443 4.53 -13.06 16.17
C PRO A 443 5.03 -11.69 15.69
N PHE A 444 5.75 -10.97 16.55
CA PHE A 444 6.46 -9.78 16.12
C PHE A 444 7.59 -10.16 15.14
N SER A 445 7.64 -9.48 13.99
CA SER A 445 8.49 -9.86 12.85
C SER A 445 9.65 -8.89 12.59
N GLY A 446 9.80 -7.82 13.39
CA GLY A 446 10.83 -6.81 13.18
C GLY A 446 10.36 -5.65 12.28
N SER A 447 11.27 -5.07 11.52
CA SER A 447 10.95 -3.96 10.60
C SER A 447 10.31 -4.49 9.32
N LEU A 448 9.45 -3.68 8.67
CA LEU A 448 8.89 -4.03 7.38
C LEU A 448 9.97 -4.27 6.32
N ALA A 449 11.05 -3.47 6.33
CA ALA A 449 12.14 -3.58 5.37
C ALA A 449 12.78 -4.97 5.39
N ASP A 450 13.03 -5.52 6.59
CA ASP A 450 13.61 -6.85 6.74
C ASP A 450 12.65 -7.95 6.25
N VAL A 451 11.36 -7.82 6.55
CA VAL A 451 10.33 -8.76 6.10
C VAL A 451 10.21 -8.73 4.58
N VAL A 452 10.10 -7.55 3.97
CA VAL A 452 10.02 -7.39 2.51
C VAL A 452 11.28 -7.93 1.83
N TYR A 453 12.46 -7.68 2.39
CA TYR A 453 13.72 -8.24 1.87
C TYR A 453 13.67 -9.77 1.79
N GLN A 454 13.15 -10.46 2.82
CA GLN A 454 13.02 -11.92 2.80
C GLN A 454 11.96 -12.41 1.81
N LEU A 455 10.83 -11.69 1.69
CA LEU A 455 9.77 -12.03 0.75
C LEU A 455 10.24 -11.91 -0.70
N VAL A 456 10.88 -10.79 -1.03
CA VAL A 456 11.46 -10.53 -2.36
C VAL A 456 12.62 -11.47 -2.65
N GLY A 457 13.49 -11.72 -1.66
CA GLY A 457 14.56 -12.71 -1.80
C GLY A 457 14.04 -14.10 -2.14
N GLY A 458 12.93 -14.55 -1.54
CA GLY A 458 12.28 -15.81 -1.90
C GLY A 458 11.69 -15.82 -3.32
N LEU A 459 11.16 -14.68 -3.78
CA LEU A 459 10.72 -14.50 -5.16
C LEU A 459 11.90 -14.59 -6.13
N HIS A 460 13.03 -13.95 -5.82
CA HIS A 460 14.26 -14.04 -6.63
C HIS A 460 14.75 -15.48 -6.78
N GLN A 461 14.73 -16.26 -5.69
CA GLN A 461 15.09 -17.69 -5.74
C GLN A 461 14.12 -18.46 -6.64
N SER A 462 12.81 -18.19 -6.54
CA SER A 462 11.81 -18.84 -7.39
C SER A 462 12.01 -18.51 -8.87
N MET A 463 12.31 -17.23 -9.18
CA MET A 463 12.62 -16.77 -10.54
C MET A 463 13.89 -17.42 -11.10
N PHE A 464 14.92 -17.59 -10.28
CA PHE A 464 16.09 -18.38 -10.64
C PHE A 464 15.71 -19.82 -11.00
N TYR A 465 15.04 -20.55 -10.11
CA TYR A 465 14.69 -21.97 -10.35
C TYR A 465 13.77 -22.18 -11.56
N VAL A 466 12.91 -21.21 -11.88
CA VAL A 466 12.03 -21.26 -13.05
C VAL A 466 12.71 -20.74 -14.32
N GLY A 467 13.89 -20.11 -14.22
CA GLY A 467 14.60 -19.52 -15.34
C GLY A 467 13.90 -18.28 -15.90
N ALA A 468 13.56 -17.34 -15.02
CA ALA A 468 12.89 -16.09 -15.36
C ALA A 468 13.67 -14.87 -14.85
N ARG A 469 13.94 -13.90 -15.72
CA ARG A 469 14.60 -12.63 -15.39
C ARG A 469 13.61 -11.53 -15.00
N THR A 470 12.36 -11.64 -15.44
CA THR A 470 11.28 -10.67 -15.17
C THR A 470 10.01 -11.38 -14.69
N ILE A 471 9.09 -10.63 -14.08
CA ILE A 471 7.76 -11.18 -13.72
C ILE A 471 7.03 -11.72 -14.96
N GLY A 472 7.12 -11.05 -16.12
CA GLY A 472 6.52 -11.54 -17.36
C GLY A 472 7.09 -12.90 -17.80
N GLU A 473 8.41 -13.09 -17.69
CA GLU A 473 9.03 -14.39 -17.93
C GLU A 473 8.61 -15.43 -16.89
N LEU A 474 8.46 -15.06 -15.61
CA LEU A 474 8.01 -15.97 -14.57
C LEU A 474 6.61 -16.52 -14.89
N LYS A 475 5.68 -15.65 -15.29
CA LYS A 475 4.32 -16.03 -15.70
C LYS A 475 4.33 -16.95 -16.92
N THR A 476 5.22 -16.71 -17.87
CA THR A 476 5.30 -17.47 -19.14
C THR A 476 6.02 -18.82 -18.96
N ASN A 477 7.08 -18.85 -18.16
CA ASN A 477 7.95 -20.01 -17.99
C ASN A 477 7.45 -20.95 -16.88
N GLY A 478 6.73 -20.41 -15.90
CA GLY A 478 6.24 -21.15 -14.74
C GLY A 478 5.27 -22.26 -15.13
N GLN A 479 5.44 -23.42 -14.49
CA GLN A 479 4.53 -24.56 -14.61
C GLN A 479 4.32 -25.16 -13.23
N PHE A 480 3.11 -25.62 -12.97
CA PHE A 480 2.78 -26.31 -11.73
C PHE A 480 2.88 -27.82 -11.86
N VAL A 481 3.32 -28.47 -10.78
CA VAL A 481 3.03 -29.86 -10.50
C VAL A 481 2.09 -29.93 -9.30
N ARG A 482 1.03 -30.73 -9.41
CA ARG A 482 0.12 -31.01 -8.29
C ARG A 482 0.77 -32.00 -7.34
N ILE A 483 0.67 -31.74 -6.05
CA ILE A 483 1.18 -32.61 -5.00
C ILE A 483 0.03 -33.19 -4.18
N THR A 484 0.31 -34.28 -3.47
CA THR A 484 -0.60 -34.83 -2.47
C THR A 484 -0.28 -34.23 -1.10
N ALA A 485 -1.12 -34.49 -0.09
CA ALA A 485 -0.82 -34.11 1.29
C ALA A 485 0.51 -34.69 1.80
N ALA A 486 0.92 -35.87 1.32
CA ALA A 486 2.22 -36.44 1.62
C ALA A 486 3.35 -35.62 1.00
N GLY A 487 3.18 -35.15 -0.25
CA GLY A 487 4.13 -34.26 -0.90
C GLY A 487 4.26 -32.90 -0.18
N LEU A 488 3.16 -32.36 0.35
CA LEU A 488 3.22 -31.15 1.18
C LEU A 488 4.02 -31.42 2.46
N LYS A 489 3.76 -32.53 3.15
CA LYS A 489 4.53 -32.91 4.35
C LYS A 489 6.01 -33.05 4.05
N GLU A 490 6.38 -33.65 2.91
CA GLU A 490 7.77 -33.77 2.43
C GLU A 490 8.39 -32.40 2.12
N SER A 491 7.60 -31.45 1.62
CA SER A 491 8.08 -30.11 1.26
C SER A 491 8.53 -29.27 2.47
N HIS A 492 7.94 -29.51 3.64
CA HIS A 492 8.35 -28.89 4.90
C HIS A 492 9.51 -29.67 5.54
N PRO A 493 10.40 -29.04 6.33
CA PRO A 493 11.34 -29.76 7.19
C PRO A 493 10.61 -30.80 8.04
N HIS A 494 11.03 -32.05 7.93
CA HIS A 494 10.43 -33.20 8.61
C HIS A 494 11.52 -34.07 9.24
N ASP A 495 11.13 -34.87 10.24
CA ASP A 495 12.00 -35.82 10.96
C ASP A 495 13.22 -35.19 11.68
N VAL A 496 13.12 -33.90 12.03
CA VAL A 496 14.13 -33.15 12.80
C VAL A 496 13.48 -32.23 13.85
N GLN A 497 14.17 -31.99 14.97
CA GLN A 497 13.77 -30.97 15.94
C GLN A 497 14.40 -29.63 15.56
N MET A 498 13.57 -28.64 15.19
CA MET A 498 14.07 -27.30 14.91
C MET A 498 14.59 -26.63 16.18
N THR A 499 15.89 -26.33 16.20
CA THR A 499 16.55 -25.62 17.32
C THR A 499 16.64 -24.11 17.09
N VAL A 500 16.58 -23.67 15.82
CA VAL A 500 16.61 -22.28 15.38
C VAL A 500 15.66 -22.13 14.18
N GLU A 501 14.76 -21.15 14.22
CA GLU A 501 13.88 -20.81 13.09
C GLU A 501 14.58 -19.82 12.15
N ALA A 502 14.36 -19.97 10.84
CA ALA A 502 14.85 -19.03 9.84
C ALA A 502 13.86 -17.87 9.67
N PRO A 503 14.30 -16.64 9.33
CA PRO A 503 13.39 -15.49 9.17
C PRO A 503 12.26 -15.68 8.14
N ASN A 504 12.49 -16.55 7.15
CA ASN A 504 11.56 -16.86 6.06
C ASN A 504 10.75 -18.16 6.28
N TYR A 505 10.91 -18.84 7.41
CA TYR A 505 10.22 -20.09 7.69
C TYR A 505 9.94 -20.30 9.18
N SER A 506 8.66 -20.45 9.53
CA SER A 506 8.20 -20.96 10.82
C SER A 506 7.42 -22.26 10.63
N GLY A 507 7.64 -23.20 11.55
CA GLY A 507 6.93 -24.48 11.56
C GLY A 507 5.45 -24.31 11.90
N ARG A 508 4.60 -25.17 11.32
CA ARG A 508 3.23 -25.33 11.82
C ARG A 508 3.29 -26.07 13.15
N GLY A 509 2.77 -25.45 14.21
CA GLY A 509 2.58 -26.07 15.52
C GLY A 509 1.55 -27.20 15.49
#